data_AF-A0A662WFY3-F1
#
_entry.id   AF-A0A662WFY3-F1
#
_cell.length_a   1.000
_cell.length_b   1.000
_cell.length_c   1.000
_cell.angle_alpha   90.00
_cell.angle_beta   90.00
_cell.angle_gamma   90.00
#
_symmetry.space_group_name_H-M   'P 1'
#
loop_
_entity.id
_entity.type
_entity.pdbx_description
1 polymer ?
#
loop_
_entity_poly.entity_id
_entity_poly.type
_entity_poly.pdbx_seq_one_letter_code
_entity_poly.pdbx_strand_id
1 'polypeptide(L)'
;MSKARHHLTILEKNRLRVRRRERPELTQEQLREWAHAQFGKWVARSTVGQIVSAPEEVCANPEAKRFQSGRYPEMEQELFAFIQNRP
;
A
#
# COMPACT_ATOMS: atom_id res chain seq x y z
N MET A 1 1.24 18.60 19.81
CA MET A 1 1.97 17.35 19.48
C MET A 1 1.58 16.93 18.07
N SER A 2 2.51 16.89 17.12
CA SER A 2 2.21 16.43 15.75
C SER A 2 1.86 14.93 15.81
N LYS A 3 0.62 14.56 15.47
CA LYS A 3 0.28 13.15 15.27
C LYS A 3 1.21 12.59 14.19
N ALA A 4 1.98 11.56 14.53
CA ALA A 4 2.83 10.88 13.56
C ALA A 4 1.95 10.43 12.38
N ARG A 5 2.35 10.80 11.16
CA ARG A 5 1.60 10.40 9.96
C ARG A 5 1.72 8.89 9.82
N HIS A 6 0.59 8.18 9.84
CA HIS A 6 0.60 6.75 9.56
C HIS A 6 0.91 6.51 8.08
N HIS A 7 1.72 5.48 7.82
CA HIS A 7 2.10 5.07 6.48
C HIS A 7 1.54 3.67 6.20
N LEU A 8 0.90 3.52 5.04
CA LEU A 8 0.48 2.23 4.55
C LEU A 8 1.63 1.52 3.82
N THR A 9 1.70 0.20 3.96
CA THR A 9 2.60 -0.65 3.17
C THR A 9 2.10 -0.78 1.74
N ILE A 10 2.93 -1.31 0.84
CA ILE A 10 2.53 -1.62 -0.55
C ILE A 10 1.31 -2.54 -0.55
N LEU A 11 1.32 -3.58 0.28
CA LEU A 11 0.20 -4.52 0.40
C LEU A 11 -1.09 -3.82 0.84
N GLU A 12 -1.03 -2.96 1.86
CA GLU A 12 -2.19 -2.22 2.36
C GLU A 12 -2.74 -1.25 1.32
N LYS A 13 -1.87 -0.56 0.58
CA LYS A 13 -2.27 0.31 -0.54
C LYS A 13 -2.96 -0.49 -1.64
N ASN A 14 -2.41 -1.64 -2.02
CA ASN A 14 -3.02 -2.51 -3.03
C ASN A 14 -4.38 -3.06 -2.57
N ARG A 15 -4.53 -3.45 -1.30
CA ARG A 15 -5.85 -3.82 -0.74
C ARG A 15 -6.86 -2.67 -0.82
N LEU A 16 -6.42 -1.44 -0.58
CA LEU A 16 -7.28 -0.26 -0.72
C LEU A 16 -7.72 -0.03 -2.18
N ARG A 17 -6.83 -0.25 -3.16
CA ARG A 17 -7.14 -0.21 -4.60
C ARG A 17 -8.14 -1.28 -5.01
N VAL A 18 -7.99 -2.50 -4.50
CA VAL A 18 -8.96 -3.59 -4.73
C VAL A 18 -10.31 -3.20 -4.15
N ARG A 19 -10.35 -2.70 -2.91
CA ARG A 19 -11.60 -2.26 -2.26
C ARG A 19 -12.34 -1.18 -3.05
N ARG A 20 -11.61 -0.21 -3.62
CA ARG A 20 -12.20 0.82 -4.50
C ARG A 20 -12.79 0.23 -5.77
N ARG A 21 -12.17 -0.80 -6.37
CA ARG A 21 -12.68 -1.48 -7.58
C ARG A 21 -13.93 -2.30 -7.28
N GLU A 22 -13.96 -3.01 -6.15
CA GLU A 22 -15.13 -3.78 -5.72
C GLU A 22 -16.32 -2.90 -5.33
N ARG A 23 -16.04 -1.69 -4.82
CA ARG A 23 -17.03 -0.76 -4.29
C ARG A 23 -16.76 0.67 -4.77
N PRO A 24 -16.99 0.95 -6.07
CA PRO A 24 -16.70 2.25 -6.67
C PRO A 24 -17.55 3.40 -6.10
N GLU A 25 -18.68 3.07 -5.47
CA GLU A 25 -19.59 4.00 -4.82
C GLU A 25 -19.07 4.55 -3.48
N LEU A 26 -18.10 3.88 -2.84
CA LEU A 26 -17.56 4.34 -1.58
C LEU A 26 -16.83 5.67 -1.76
N THR A 27 -17.11 6.63 -0.88
CA THR A 27 -16.37 7.89 -0.85
C THR A 27 -14.94 7.68 -0.34
N GLN A 28 -14.06 8.65 -0.59
CA GLN A 28 -12.70 8.63 -0.02
C GLN A 28 -12.70 8.58 1.52
N GLU A 29 -13.75 9.14 2.14
CA GLU A 29 -13.92 9.13 3.59
C GLU A 29 -14.28 7.72 4.10
N GLN A 30 -15.24 7.06 3.47
CA GLN A 30 -15.60 5.68 3.80
C GLN A 30 -14.44 4.71 3.55
N LEU A 31 -13.63 4.93 2.52
CA LEU A 31 -12.41 4.16 2.28
C LEU A 31 -11.34 4.42 3.35
N ARG A 32 -11.25 5.64 3.88
CA ARG A 32 -10.38 5.97 5.02
C ARG A 32 -10.82 5.22 6.28
N GLU A 33 -12.10 5.26 6.60
CA GLU A 33 -12.67 4.55 7.75
C GLU A 33 -12.43 3.05 7.65
N TRP A 34 -12.65 2.48 6.46
CA TRP A 34 -12.33 1.08 6.19
C TRP A 34 -10.85 0.77 6.38
N ALA A 35 -9.94 1.60 5.85
CA ALA A 35 -8.50 1.41 6.01
C ALA A 35 -8.09 1.48 7.49
N HIS A 36 -8.70 2.37 8.27
CA HIS A 36 -8.47 2.43 9.70
C HIS A 36 -8.96 1.16 10.41
N ALA A 37 -10.17 0.69 10.09
CA ALA A 37 -10.72 -0.54 10.67
C ALA A 37 -9.90 -1.79 10.31
N GLN A 38 -9.34 -1.86 9.10
CA GLN A 38 -8.57 -3.02 8.64
C GLN A 38 -7.11 -3.00 9.07
N PHE A 39 -6.48 -1.82 9.13
CA PHE A 39 -5.03 -1.71 9.34
C PHE A 39 -4.63 -1.02 10.65
N GLY A 40 -5.59 -0.47 11.40
CA GLY A 40 -5.33 0.32 12.61
C GLY A 40 -4.61 1.64 12.33
N LYS A 41 -4.63 2.13 11.09
CA LYS A 41 -3.84 3.29 10.63
C LYS A 41 -4.74 4.41 10.12
N TRP A 42 -4.62 5.59 10.71
CA TRP A 42 -5.37 6.77 10.28
C TRP A 42 -4.58 7.58 9.24
N VAL A 43 -4.97 7.49 7.97
CA VAL A 43 -4.37 8.23 6.85
C VAL A 43 -5.23 9.43 6.43
N ALA A 44 -4.63 10.42 5.76
CA ALA A 44 -5.39 11.57 5.26
C ALA A 44 -6.33 11.15 4.10
N ARG A 45 -7.49 11.81 4.00
CA ARG A 45 -8.46 11.58 2.91
C ARG A 45 -7.83 11.78 1.53
N SER A 46 -6.99 12.81 1.38
CA SER A 46 -6.25 13.07 0.13
C SER A 46 -5.28 11.94 -0.21
N THR A 47 -4.60 11.36 0.77
CA THR A 47 -3.71 10.21 0.59
C THR A 47 -4.48 8.99 0.10
N VAL A 48 -5.68 8.73 0.65
CA VAL A 48 -6.57 7.66 0.14
C VAL A 48 -6.89 7.91 -1.33
N GLY A 49 -7.29 9.14 -1.68
CA GLY A 49 -7.56 9.52 -3.07
C GLY A 49 -6.38 9.24 -4.00
N GLN A 50 -5.17 9.65 -3.62
CA GLN A 50 -3.95 9.41 -4.40
C GLN A 50 -3.62 7.92 -4.57
N ILE A 51 -3.80 7.12 -3.51
CA ILE A 51 -3.53 5.67 -3.55
C ILE A 51 -4.49 4.99 -4.53
N VAL A 52 -5.79 5.27 -4.42
CA VAL A 52 -6.81 4.56 -5.22
C VAL A 52 -6.85 5.02 -6.68
N SER A 53 -6.34 6.21 -6.99
CA SER A 53 -6.19 6.68 -8.37
C SER A 53 -4.93 6.13 -9.06
N ALA A 54 -3.93 5.73 -8.28
CA ALA A 54 -2.69 5.17 -8.81
C ALA A 54 -2.83 3.68 -9.14
N PRO A 55 -2.12 3.17 -10.16
CA PRO A 55 -2.10 1.74 -10.48
C PRO A 55 -1.54 0.91 -9.31
N GLU A 56 -1.79 -0.40 -9.36
CA GLU A 56 -1.21 -1.33 -8.39
C GLU A 56 0.32 -1.26 -8.41
N GLU A 57 0.91 -1.29 -7.22
CA GLU A 57 2.36 -1.29 -7.04
C GLU A 57 2.84 -2.74 -6.97
N VAL A 58 3.69 -3.16 -7.91
CA VAL A 58 4.34 -4.48 -7.90
C VAL A 58 5.70 -4.35 -7.24
N CYS A 59 5.76 -4.54 -5.92
CA CYS A 59 7.00 -4.49 -5.14
C CYS A 59 7.35 -5.87 -4.61
N ALA A 60 8.63 -6.27 -4.74
CA ALA A 60 9.13 -7.52 -4.17
C ALA A 60 8.88 -7.61 -2.66
N ASN A 61 9.02 -6.49 -1.94
CA ASN A 61 8.73 -6.40 -0.51
C ASN A 61 7.33 -5.80 -0.27
N PRO A 62 6.31 -6.62 0.07
CA PRO A 62 4.95 -6.15 0.33
C PRO A 62 4.82 -5.26 1.58
N GLU A 63 5.76 -5.36 2.52
CA GLU A 63 5.78 -4.60 3.77
C GLU A 63 6.47 -3.23 3.63
N ALA A 64 7.09 -2.96 2.49
CA ALA A 64 7.69 -1.67 2.22
C ALA A 64 6.64 -0.54 2.27
N LYS A 65 7.02 0.63 2.78
CA LYS A 65 6.12 1.81 2.84
C LYS A 65 6.23 2.69 1.60
N ARG A 66 7.34 2.58 0.88
CA ARG A 66 7.64 3.30 -0.36
C ARG A 66 7.94 2.31 -1.47
N PHE A 67 7.39 2.59 -2.65
CA PHE A 67 7.83 1.94 -3.86
C PHE A 67 9.14 2.61 -4.30
N GLN A 68 10.22 1.85 -4.30
CA GLN A 68 11.51 2.29 -4.82
C GLN A 68 11.98 1.22 -5.80
N SER A 69 11.81 1.47 -7.09
CA SER A 69 12.44 0.66 -8.12
C SER A 69 13.94 0.92 -8.04
N GLY A 70 14.73 -0.06 -7.63
CA GLY A 70 16.17 0.06 -7.73
C GLY A 70 16.63 -0.12 -9.19
N ARG A 71 17.95 -0.20 -9.37
CA ARG A 71 18.55 -0.15 -10.71
C ARG A 71 18.25 -1.39 -11.55
N TYR A 72 17.95 -2.51 -10.89
CA TYR A 72 17.70 -3.81 -11.51
C TYR A 72 16.47 -4.49 -10.89
N PRO A 73 15.25 -4.06 -11.25
CA PRO A 73 14.03 -4.48 -10.57
C PRO A 73 13.73 -5.98 -10.66
N GLU A 74 14.09 -6.64 -11.77
CA GLU A 74 13.92 -8.09 -11.93
C GLU A 74 14.90 -8.86 -11.02
N MET A 75 16.17 -8.48 -11.01
CA MET A 75 17.19 -9.04 -10.11
C MET A 75 16.82 -8.85 -8.64
N GLU A 76 16.27 -7.68 -8.27
CA GLU A 76 15.81 -7.40 -6.91
C GLU A 76 14.66 -8.31 -6.48
N GLN A 77 13.74 -8.65 -7.40
CA GLN A 77 12.67 -9.62 -7.14
C GLN A 77 13.23 -11.03 -6.92
N GLU A 78 14.14 -11.48 -7.78
CA GLU A 78 14.80 -12.79 -7.65
C GLU A 78 15.59 -12.90 -6.34
N LEU A 79 16.35 -11.86 -5.99
CA LEU A 79 17.13 -11.82 -4.75
C LEU A 79 16.23 -11.84 -3.52
N PHE A 80 15.12 -11.10 -3.52
CA PHE A 80 14.19 -11.11 -2.40
C PHE A 80 13.57 -12.51 -2.20
N ALA A 81 13.15 -13.17 -3.29
CA ALA A 81 12.63 -14.52 -3.24
C ALA A 81 13.67 -15.53 -2.70
N PHE A 82 14.94 -15.40 -3.11
CA PHE A 82 16.03 -16.20 -2.58
C PHE A 82 16.22 -16.02 -1.07
N ILE A 83 16.21 -14.77 -0.57
CA ILE A 83 16.38 -14.48 0.86
C ILE A 83 15.23 -15.06 1.68
N GLN A 84 13.98 -14.95 1.22
CA GLN A 84 12.80 -15.50 1.90
C GLN A 84 12.85 -17.03 2.03
N ASN A 85 13.44 -17.71 1.06
CA ASN A 85 13.54 -19.18 1.02
C ASN A 85 14.82 -19.74 1.65
N ARG A 86 15.63 -18.89 2.31
CA ARG A 86 16.85 -19.32 2.98
C ARG A 86 16.51 -20.10 4.27
N PRO A 87 17.13 -21.27 4.53
CA PRO A 87 16.89 -22.05 5.73
C PRO A 87 17.36 -21.33 7.00
#